data_AF-A0A7S2AM18-F1
#
_entry.id   AF-A0A7S2AM18-F1
#
_cell.length_a   1.000
_cell.length_b   1.000
_cell.length_c   1.000
_cell.angle_alpha   90.00
_cell.angle_beta   90.00
_cell.angle_gamma   90.00
#
_symmetry.space_group_name_H-M   'P 1'
#
loop_
_entity.id
_entity.type
_entity.pdbx_description
1 polymer ?
#
loop_
_entity_poly.entity_id
_entity_poly.type
_entity_poly.pdbx_seq_one_letter_code
_entity_poly.pdbx_strand_id
1 'polypeptide(L)'
;NIYGPEEAGFGFGMNPSPCTDGSGTCYAGVDVPTCEASLDITCGNSSKVVHSLMLDTCGGHAIPYHYHNDLACDYDHTFQGHSPLIGFALDGYGIYGLY
;
A
#
# COMPACT_ATOMS: atom_id res chain seq x y z
N ASN A 1 -1.31 11.03 0.66
CA ASN A 1 -1.66 10.01 -0.35
C ASN A 1 -0.83 10.25 -1.58
N ILE A 2 0.22 9.46 -1.78
CA ILE A 2 0.98 9.45 -3.03
C ILE A 2 0.18 8.55 -3.97
N TYR A 3 -0.55 9.15 -4.91
CA TYR A 3 -1.44 8.42 -5.80
C TYR A 3 -0.64 7.78 -6.93
N GLY A 4 -0.66 6.45 -7.03
CA GLY A 4 -0.21 5.70 -8.21
C GLY A 4 -1.32 5.62 -9.28
N PRO A 5 -0.95 5.41 -10.56
CA PRO A 5 -1.91 5.20 -11.65
C PRO A 5 -2.74 3.90 -11.51
N GLU A 6 -2.23 2.92 -10.76
CA GLU A 6 -2.93 1.73 -10.33
C GLU A 6 -2.56 1.43 -8.87
N GLU A 7 -3.56 1.10 -8.05
CA GLU A 7 -3.35 0.70 -6.64
C GLU A 7 -2.96 -0.78 -6.54
N ALA A 8 -3.48 -1.60 -7.45
CA ALA A 8 -3.16 -3.02 -7.53
C ALA A 8 -2.06 -3.25 -8.56
N GLY A 9 -0.84 -3.40 -8.07
CA GLY A 9 0.22 -4.09 -8.79
C GLY A 9 1.34 -3.22 -9.34
N PHE A 10 2.39 -3.20 -8.53
CA PHE A 10 3.78 -3.21 -8.97
C PHE A 10 4.61 -4.21 -8.13
N GLY A 11 3.97 -5.17 -7.45
CA GLY A 11 4.64 -6.28 -6.76
C GLY A 11 5.33 -7.25 -7.74
N PHE A 12 6.13 -8.19 -7.20
CA PHE A 12 6.99 -9.15 -7.93
C PHE A 12 6.45 -9.48 -9.34
N GLY A 13 7.10 -8.97 -10.38
CA GLY A 13 6.79 -9.31 -11.77
C GLY A 13 5.96 -8.31 -12.58
N MET A 14 5.68 -7.10 -12.07
CA MET A 14 5.00 -6.02 -12.84
C MET A 14 3.63 -6.45 -13.42
N ASN A 15 2.81 -7.13 -12.63
CA ASN A 15 1.49 -7.61 -13.05
C ASN A 15 0.36 -6.91 -12.27
N PRO A 16 -0.40 -5.98 -12.87
CA PRO A 16 -1.48 -5.24 -12.22
C PRO A 16 -2.81 -6.00 -12.13
N SER A 17 -2.80 -7.32 -12.36
CA SER A 17 -3.98 -8.17 -12.34
C SER A 17 -4.01 -9.03 -11.06
N PRO A 18 -4.64 -8.56 -9.97
CA PRO A 18 -4.60 -9.21 -8.66
C PRO A 18 -5.51 -10.43 -8.53
N CYS A 19 -6.24 -10.85 -9.56
CA CYS A 19 -6.95 -12.13 -9.54
C CYS A 19 -6.06 -13.24 -10.12
N THR A 20 -6.17 -14.46 -9.58
CA THR A 20 -5.39 -15.63 -10.03
C THR A 20 -5.61 -16.02 -11.50
N ASP A 21 -6.71 -15.56 -12.11
CA ASP A 21 -7.04 -15.77 -13.52
C ASP A 21 -6.46 -14.68 -14.45
N GLY A 22 -5.67 -13.75 -13.92
CA GLY A 22 -5.13 -12.62 -14.67
C GLY A 22 -6.14 -11.49 -14.89
N SER A 23 -7.21 -11.44 -14.11
CA SER A 23 -8.17 -10.33 -14.07
C SER A 23 -8.02 -9.47 -12.81
N GLY A 24 -9.01 -8.59 -12.56
CA GLY A 24 -9.01 -7.66 -11.44
C GLY A 24 -8.23 -6.38 -11.74
N THR A 25 -8.67 -5.29 -11.12
CA THR A 25 -7.97 -4.00 -11.15
C THR A 25 -8.41 -3.18 -9.96
N CYS A 26 -7.52 -2.33 -9.46
CA CYS A 26 -7.90 -1.26 -8.54
C CYS A 26 -7.65 0.09 -9.20
N TYR A 27 -8.72 0.85 -9.34
CA TYR A 27 -8.67 2.17 -9.93
C TYR A 27 -7.86 3.14 -9.05
N ALA A 28 -7.07 4.00 -9.71
CA ALA A 28 -6.38 5.10 -9.03
C ALA A 28 -7.36 5.95 -8.22
N GLY A 29 -6.90 6.39 -7.04
CA GLY A 29 -7.64 7.30 -6.18
C GLY A 29 -8.64 6.64 -5.23
N VAL A 30 -8.82 5.32 -5.31
CA VAL A 30 -9.50 4.53 -4.27
C VAL A 30 -8.53 4.30 -3.11
N ASP A 31 -9.00 4.35 -1.87
CA ASP A 31 -8.17 3.98 -0.72
C ASP A 31 -7.80 2.49 -0.74
N VAL A 32 -6.59 2.15 -0.31
CA VAL A 32 -6.05 0.79 -0.41
C VAL A 32 -6.96 -0.27 0.22
N PRO A 33 -7.48 -0.09 1.45
CA PRO A 33 -8.36 -1.08 2.06
C PRO A 33 -9.66 -1.29 1.27
N THR A 34 -10.24 -0.23 0.70
CA THR A 34 -11.43 -0.35 -0.16
C THR A 34 -11.10 -1.03 -1.49
N CYS A 35 -9.94 -0.76 -2.09
CA CYS A 35 -9.44 -1.50 -3.24
C CYS A 35 -9.36 -3.00 -2.92
N GLU A 36 -8.66 -3.39 -1.86
CA GLU A 36 -8.49 -4.79 -1.47
C GLU A 36 -9.82 -5.48 -1.19
N ALA A 37 -10.72 -4.83 -0.45
CA ALA A 37 -12.06 -5.36 -0.17
C ALA A 37 -12.88 -5.55 -1.45
N SER A 38 -12.71 -4.69 -2.46
CA SER A 38 -13.41 -4.83 -3.74
C SER A 38 -12.91 -6.02 -4.57
N LEU A 39 -11.68 -6.50 -4.33
CA LEU A 39 -11.11 -7.65 -5.03
C LEU A 39 -11.73 -8.97 -4.59
N ASP A 40 -12.19 -9.07 -3.35
CA ASP A 40 -12.93 -10.25 -2.88
C ASP A 40 -14.19 -10.48 -3.73
N ILE A 41 -14.82 -9.40 -4.19
CA ILE A 41 -15.99 -9.44 -5.07
C ILE A 41 -15.54 -9.67 -6.52
N THR A 42 -14.57 -8.88 -7.00
CA THR A 42 -14.11 -8.91 -8.39
C THR A 42 -13.50 -10.25 -8.80
N CYS A 43 -12.67 -10.83 -7.93
CA CYS A 43 -12.08 -12.15 -8.14
C CYS A 43 -13.05 -13.29 -7.76
N GLY A 44 -14.21 -12.97 -7.17
CA GLY A 44 -15.26 -13.90 -6.76
C GLY A 44 -15.06 -14.56 -5.40
N ASN A 45 -13.88 -14.47 -4.79
CA ASN A 45 -13.62 -14.64 -3.35
C ASN A 45 -12.17 -14.26 -3.01
N SER A 46 -11.89 -14.11 -1.72
CA SER A 46 -10.57 -13.74 -1.20
C SER A 46 -9.44 -14.73 -1.51
N SER A 47 -9.75 -16.01 -1.69
CA SER A 47 -8.74 -17.03 -2.03
C SER A 47 -8.24 -16.94 -3.47
N LYS A 48 -8.93 -16.17 -4.32
CA LYS A 48 -8.52 -15.87 -5.71
C LYS A 48 -7.79 -14.54 -5.84
N VAL A 49 -7.62 -13.81 -4.73
CA VAL A 49 -6.84 -12.57 -4.69
C VAL A 49 -5.36 -12.92 -4.47
N VAL A 50 -4.49 -12.37 -5.29
CA VAL A 50 -3.03 -12.48 -5.18
C VAL A 50 -2.56 -11.42 -4.18
N HIS A 51 -2.76 -11.70 -2.89
CA HIS A 51 -2.43 -10.79 -1.78
C HIS A 51 -0.96 -10.35 -1.74
N SER A 52 -0.04 -11.10 -2.37
CA SER A 52 1.37 -10.69 -2.49
C SER A 52 1.60 -9.47 -3.38
N LEU A 53 0.58 -8.98 -4.09
CA LEU A 53 0.62 -7.74 -4.86
C LEU A 53 0.15 -6.52 -4.05
N MET A 54 -0.38 -6.74 -2.84
CA MET A 54 -0.89 -5.71 -1.92
C MET A 54 0.21 -5.16 -1.01
N LEU A 55 -0.15 -4.32 -0.03
CA LEU A 55 0.80 -3.77 0.93
C LEU A 55 1.51 -4.87 1.71
N ASP A 56 2.82 -4.71 1.87
CA ASP A 56 3.60 -5.52 2.79
C ASP A 56 3.40 -5.07 4.25
N THR A 57 4.09 -5.75 5.16
CA THR A 57 4.04 -5.44 6.59
C THR A 57 4.57 -4.05 6.96
N CYS A 58 5.28 -3.39 6.05
CA CYS A 58 5.82 -2.05 6.22
C CYS A 58 4.88 -0.97 5.68
N GLY A 59 3.71 -1.34 5.15
CA GLY A 59 2.71 -0.39 4.65
C GLY A 59 3.01 0.15 3.24
N GLY A 60 3.87 -0.53 2.49
CA GLY A 60 4.23 -0.17 1.13
C GLY A 60 4.28 -1.38 0.19
N HIS A 61 4.47 -1.13 -1.10
CA HIS A 61 4.74 -2.16 -2.08
C HIS A 61 5.46 -1.54 -3.30
N ALA A 62 5.52 -2.29 -4.39
CA ALA A 62 6.12 -1.94 -5.68
C ALA A 62 7.65 -2.00 -5.80
N ILE A 63 8.14 -1.99 -7.04
CA ILE A 63 9.52 -1.67 -7.38
C ILE A 63 9.49 -0.59 -8.49
N PRO A 64 9.95 0.65 -8.24
CA PRO A 64 10.55 1.14 -6.99
C PRO A 64 9.54 1.15 -5.84
N TYR A 65 10.04 0.84 -4.65
CA TYR A 65 9.24 0.72 -3.43
C TYR A 65 8.65 2.07 -3.02
N HIS A 66 7.35 2.08 -2.70
CA HIS A 66 6.65 3.24 -2.18
C HIS A 66 5.61 2.86 -1.14
N TYR A 67 5.33 3.79 -0.24
CA TYR A 67 4.38 3.63 0.83
C TYR A 67 3.01 4.19 0.46
N HIS A 68 1.96 3.48 0.86
CA HIS A 68 0.57 3.96 0.78
C HIS A 68 -0.08 4.12 2.15
N ASN A 69 0.46 3.43 3.15
CA ASN A 69 -0.02 3.50 4.52
C ASN A 69 1.11 3.97 5.46
N ASP A 70 0.91 3.80 6.76
CA ASP A 70 1.91 4.03 7.79
C ASP A 70 3.29 3.47 7.40
N LEU A 71 4.32 4.27 7.67
CA LEU A 71 5.73 3.99 7.39
C LEU A 71 6.30 3.04 8.46
N ALA A 72 5.61 1.93 8.69
CA ALA A 72 5.75 1.12 9.90
C ALA A 72 7.17 0.56 10.09
N CYS A 73 7.98 0.47 9.04
CA CYS A 73 9.35 -0.01 9.13
C CYS A 73 10.40 1.10 9.23
N ASP A 74 10.01 2.37 9.13
CA ASP A 74 10.91 3.53 9.16
C ASP A 74 11.05 4.18 10.55
N TYR A 75 10.34 3.68 11.55
CA TYR A 75 10.44 4.18 12.92
C TYR A 75 10.22 3.12 13.99
N ASP A 76 10.70 3.41 15.22
CA ASP A 76 10.58 2.53 16.37
C ASP A 76 9.21 2.70 17.06
N HIS A 77 8.33 1.73 16.88
CA HIS A 77 7.00 1.66 17.51
C HIS A 77 7.02 1.39 19.01
N THR A 78 8.17 1.03 19.56
CA THR A 78 8.32 0.76 21.00
C THR A 78 8.80 1.96 21.79
N PHE A 79 9.21 3.03 21.09
CA PHE A 79 9.69 4.25 21.71
C PHE A 79 8.55 5.01 22.39
N GLN A 80 8.59 5.09 23.72
CA GLN A 80 7.61 5.88 24.49
C GLN A 80 8.01 7.35 24.49
N GLY A 81 7.43 8.14 23.57
CA GLY A 81 7.74 9.56 23.43
C GLY A 81 6.84 10.29 22.44
N HIS A 82 7.35 11.39 21.89
CA HIS A 82 6.66 12.10 20.80
C HIS A 82 6.80 11.31 19.49
N SER A 83 5.79 11.44 18.61
CA SER A 83 5.85 10.93 17.24
C SER A 83 7.19 11.27 16.57
N PRO A 84 7.91 10.28 16.01
CA PRO A 84 9.20 10.52 15.38
C PRO A 84 9.03 11.29 14.06
N LEU A 85 9.97 12.17 13.74
CA LEU A 85 10.06 12.79 12.41
C LEU A 85 10.60 11.76 11.43
N ILE A 86 9.80 11.39 10.44
CA ILE A 86 10.11 10.33 9.47
C ILE A 86 10.38 10.86 8.05
N GLY A 87 10.10 12.13 7.80
CA GLY A 87 10.43 12.77 6.53
C GLY A 87 10.01 14.23 6.45
N PHE A 88 10.21 14.81 5.27
CA PHE A 88 9.75 16.15 4.92
C PHE A 88 8.89 16.08 3.66
N ALA A 89 7.73 16.71 3.69
CA ALA A 89 6.91 16.92 2.50
C ALA A 89 7.55 17.97 1.57
N LEU A 90 7.10 18.03 0.32
CA LEU A 90 7.63 18.96 -0.69
C LEU A 90 7.38 20.43 -0.36
N ASP A 91 6.45 20.71 0.55
CA ASP A 91 6.18 22.04 1.09
C ASP A 91 7.10 22.41 2.28
N GLY A 92 8.02 21.52 2.66
CA GLY A 92 9.00 21.72 3.74
C GLY A 92 8.51 21.35 5.13
N TYR A 93 7.27 20.85 5.29
CA TYR A 93 6.74 20.44 6.58
C TYR A 93 7.13 19.01 6.94
N GLY A 94 7.34 18.75 8.23
CA GLY A 94 7.69 17.42 8.73
C GLY A 94 6.52 16.44 8.64
N ILE A 95 6.81 15.21 8.23
CA ILE A 95 5.91 14.05 8.31
C ILE A 95 6.33 13.27 9.55
N TYR A 96 5.36 12.89 10.38
CA TYR A 96 5.60 12.23 11.66
C TYR A 96 4.90 10.87 11.72
N GLY A 97 5.55 9.90 12.38
CA GLY A 97 5.02 8.56 12.60
C GLY A 97 3.94 8.50 13.69
N LEU A 98 3.38 7.31 13.91
CA LEU A 98 2.45 7.08 15.01
C LEU A 98 3.19 7.16 16.36
N TYR A 99 2.43 7.44 17.42
CA TYR A 99 2.90 7.52 18.81
C TYR A 99 2.48 6.30 19.62
#